data_AF-A0ABD3CZ17-F1
#
_entry.id   AF-A0ABD3CZ17-F1
#
_cell.length_a   1.000
_cell.length_b   1.000
_cell.length_c   1.000
_cell.angle_alpha   90.00
_cell.angle_beta   90.00
_cell.angle_gamma   90.00
#
_symmetry.space_group_name_H-M   'P 1'
#
loop_
_entity.id
_entity.type
_entity.pdbx_description
1 polymer ?
#
loop_
_entity_poly.entity_id
_entity_poly.type
_entity_poly.pdbx_seq_one_letter_code
_entity_poly.pdbx_strand_id
1 'polypeptide(L)' 'MIKGKTPEEIRKHFNIENDFTPEEEEQVRKENEWAFQ' A
#
# COMPACT_ATOMS: atom_id res chain seq x y z
N MET A 1 -15.50 2.16 -1.85
CA MET A 1 -14.86 1.44 -2.97
C MET A 1 -13.41 1.00 -2.69
N ILE A 2 -12.81 1.44 -1.56
CA ILE A 2 -11.41 1.13 -1.20
C ILE A 2 -11.32 0.20 0.03
N LYS A 3 -12.36 0.15 0.88
CA LYS A 3 -12.41 -0.70 2.07
C LYS A 3 -12.17 -2.18 1.72
N GLY A 4 -11.20 -2.81 2.38
CA GLY A 4 -10.90 -4.25 2.25
C GLY A 4 -10.01 -4.64 1.07
N LYS A 5 -9.54 -3.67 0.27
CA LYS A 5 -8.57 -3.93 -0.81
C LYS A 5 -7.14 -3.76 -0.32
N THR A 6 -6.20 -4.52 -0.88
CA THR A 6 -4.77 -4.32 -0.61
C THR A 6 -4.24 -3.07 -1.32
N PRO A 7 -3.12 -2.49 -0.86
CA PRO A 7 -2.47 -1.37 -1.56
C PRO A 7 -2.19 -1.66 -3.04
N GLU A 8 -1.80 -2.90 -3.37
CA GLU A 8 -1.54 -3.34 -4.75
C GLU A 8 -2.82 -3.36 -5.61
N GLU A 9 -3.93 -3.85 -5.05
CA GLU A 9 -5.22 -3.84 -5.75
C GLU A 9 -5.73 -2.43 -6.00
N ILE A 10 -5.50 -1.52 -5.05
CA ILE A 10 -5.84 -0.10 -5.17
C ILE A 10 -4.98 0.53 -6.27
N ARG A 11 -3.65 0.33 -6.23
CA ARG A 11 -2.72 0.83 -7.26
C ARG A 11 -3.12 0.35 -8.66
N LYS A 12 -3.42 -0.95 -8.81
CA LYS A 12 -3.85 -1.53 -10.10
C LYS A 12 -5.20 -0.99 -10.56
N HIS A 13 -6.18 -0.83 -9.66
CA HIS A 13 -7.51 -0.38 -10.04
C HIS A 13 -7.54 1.08 -10.48
N PHE A 14 -6.73 1.93 -9.85
CA PHE A 14 -6.63 3.36 -10.17
C PHE A 14 -5.49 3.68 -11.14
N ASN A 15 -4.77 2.67 -11.63
CA ASN A 15 -3.63 2.80 -12.52
C ASN A 15 -2.56 3.77 -11.96
N ILE A 16 -2.28 3.63 -10.67
CA ILE A 16 -1.27 4.40 -9.93
C ILE A 16 0.02 3.58 -9.90
N GLU A 17 1.12 4.20 -10.31
CA GLU A 17 2.46 3.62 -10.23
C GLU A 17 2.96 3.65 -8.78
N ASN A 18 3.68 2.60 -8.37
CA ASN A 18 4.36 2.62 -7.08
C ASN A 18 5.67 3.39 -7.23
N ASP A 19 5.74 4.58 -6.65
CA ASP A 19 6.90 5.46 -6.65
C ASP A 19 7.82 5.25 -5.43
N PHE A 20 7.43 4.40 -4.47
CA PHE A 20 8.25 4.06 -3.32
C PHE A 20 9.40 3.14 -3.70
N THR A 21 10.56 3.40 -3.13
CA THR A 21 11.64 2.39 -3.08
C THR A 21 11.24 1.22 -2.17
N PRO A 22 11.84 0.03 -2.35
CA PRO A 22 11.56 -1.13 -1.49
C PRO A 22 11.74 -0.83 0.01
N GLU A 23 12.77 -0.06 0.37
CA GLU A 23 13.07 0.32 1.74
C GLU A 23 12.02 1.28 2.32
N GLU A 24 11.58 2.28 1.55
CA GLU A 24 10.51 3.20 1.96
C GLU A 24 9.17 2.47 2.10
N GLU A 25 8.85 1.57 1.16
CA GLU A 25 7.62 0.78 1.23
C GLU A 25 7.63 -0.15 2.46
N GLU A 26 8.78 -0.73 2.81
CA GLU A 26 8.92 -1.52 4.02
C GLU A 26 8.75 -0.68 5.29
N GLN A 27 9.33 0.51 5.34
CA GLN A 27 9.17 1.43 6.47
C GLN A 27 7.70 1.85 6.64
N VAL A 28 7.04 2.26 5.54
CA VAL A 28 5.63 2.64 5.54
C VAL A 28 4.75 1.45 5.94
N ARG A 29 5.10 0.23 5.54
CA ARG A 29 4.38 -0.99 5.93
C ARG A 29 4.51 -1.27 7.43
N LYS A 30 5.72 -1.15 8.00
CA LYS A 30 5.97 -1.27 9.44
C LYS A 30 5.22 -0.22 10.25
N GLU A 31 5.27 1.04 9.81
CA GLU A 31 4.57 2.15 10.47
C GLU A 31 3.04 1.98 10.44
N ASN A 32 2.51 1.36 9.39
CA ASN A 32 1.08 1.11 9.21
C ASN A 32 0.66 -0.33 9.56
N GLU A 33 1.47 -1.11 10.29
CA GLU A 33 1.12 -2.48 10.71
C GLU A 33 -0.24 -2.54 11.45
N TRP A 34 -0.55 -1.52 12.24
CA TRP A 34 -1.83 -1.39 12.95
C TRP A 34 -3.05 -1.35 12.01
N ALA A 35 -2.88 -0.90 10.77
CA ALA A 35 -3.96 -0.81 9.77
C ALA A 35 -4.22 -2.15 9.08
N PHE A 36 -3.33 -3.12 9.25
CA PHE A 36 -3.42 -4.47 8.72
C PHE A 36 -3.74 -5.52 9.81
N GLN A 37 -4.07 -5.07 11.02
CA GLN A 37 -4.39 -5.91 12.18
C GLN A 37 -5.89 -6.21 12.30
#